data_AF-A0ABD5RXB0-F1
#
_entry.id   AF-A0ABD5RXB0-F1
#
_cell.length_a   1.000
_cell.length_b   1.000
_cell.length_c   1.000
_cell.angle_alpha   90.00
_cell.angle_beta   90.00
_cell.angle_gamma   90.00
#
_symmetry.space_group_name_H-M   'P 1'
#
loop_
_entity.id
_entity.type
_entity.pdbx_description
1 polymer ?
#
loop_
_entity_poly.entity_id
_entity_poly.type
_entity_poly.pdbx_seq_one_letter_code
_entity_poly.pdbx_strand_id
1 'polypeptide(L)'
;MNELPSSIRRRTFLGGAAVGLTMALAGCGALIPSSGEVTNSDGTKTYTSQKYGFALTYPNDWLLEDQDVNGGRAEFAFRSPTESGHRFFGVYVYVENNPLEFSWEQKSDFFLSDVTGSLSEYTILSQEDITLPGGLNSRLYDATFWNTNNGYLVRHKWMTLVSADKESSYRIELVGDNEWYTIHDFGTVDEAVFKSFQLFGEKEDGPSSPPPSDPGQS
;
A
#
# COMPACT_ATOMS: atom_id res chain seq x y z
N MET A 1 13.60 -1.67 37.87
CA MET A 1 14.18 -1.12 36.63
C MET A 1 14.73 -2.30 35.87
N ASN A 2 14.03 -2.76 34.83
CA ASN A 2 14.43 -3.92 34.05
C ASN A 2 15.05 -3.41 32.75
N GLU A 3 16.30 -3.77 32.52
CA GLU A 3 17.01 -3.47 31.27
C GLU A 3 16.45 -4.34 30.13
N LEU A 4 16.18 -3.71 28.99
CA LEU A 4 15.82 -4.40 27.75
C LEU A 4 17.08 -5.03 27.13
N PRO A 5 17.02 -6.28 26.63
CA PRO A 5 18.18 -6.93 26.06
C PRO A 5 18.53 -6.36 24.68
N SER A 6 19.78 -5.94 24.55
CA SER A 6 20.41 -5.49 23.31
C SER A 6 20.91 -6.69 22.49
N SER A 7 20.19 -7.06 21.43
CA SER A 7 20.82 -7.67 20.23
C SER A 7 19.84 -7.82 19.07
N ILE A 8 19.58 -6.73 18.34
CA ILE A 8 19.02 -6.82 16.99
C ILE A 8 20.20 -7.11 16.04
N ARG A 9 20.32 -8.37 15.60
CA ARG A 9 21.23 -8.76 14.52
C ARG A 9 20.67 -8.26 13.20
N ARG A 10 21.30 -7.24 12.60
CA ARG A 10 21.06 -6.86 11.20
C ARG A 10 21.44 -8.04 10.30
N ARG A 11 20.45 -8.73 9.71
CA ARG A 11 20.70 -9.64 8.60
C ARG A 11 20.82 -8.79 7.34
N THR A 12 22.03 -8.71 6.79
CA THR A 12 22.25 -8.19 5.43
C THR A 12 21.69 -9.24 4.47
N PHE A 13 20.50 -8.99 3.91
CA PHE A 13 20.00 -9.78 2.78
C PHE A 13 20.79 -9.37 1.54
N LEU A 14 21.43 -10.35 0.89
CA LEU A 14 21.96 -10.21 -0.45
C LEU A 14 20.76 -10.15 -1.39
N GLY A 15 20.52 -8.96 -1.95
CA GLY A 15 19.38 -8.67 -2.82
C GLY A 15 19.31 -9.63 -4.01
N GLY A 16 18.18 -10.32 -4.11
CA GLY A 16 17.74 -10.86 -5.40
C GLY A 16 17.52 -9.68 -6.34
N ALA A 17 18.03 -9.78 -7.57
CA ALA A 17 17.74 -8.80 -8.59
C ALA A 17 16.25 -8.91 -8.95
N ALA A 18 15.41 -8.07 -8.31
CA ALA A 18 14.07 -7.82 -8.80
C ALA A 18 14.21 -7.30 -10.24
N VAL A 19 13.73 -8.07 -11.20
CA VAL A 19 13.58 -7.62 -12.59
C VAL A 19 12.40 -6.66 -12.59
N GLY A 20 12.60 -5.47 -12.04
CA GLY A 20 11.69 -4.37 -12.20
C GLY A 20 11.66 -4.05 -13.69
N LEU A 21 10.51 -4.26 -14.33
CA LEU A 21 10.22 -3.73 -15.65
C LEU A 21 10.32 -2.19 -15.54
N THR A 22 11.54 -1.69 -15.69
CA THR A 22 11.81 -0.27 -15.68
C THR A 22 11.35 0.21 -17.05
N MET A 23 10.12 0.73 -17.12
CA MET A 23 9.70 1.44 -18.32
C MET A 23 10.59 2.68 -18.42
N ALA A 24 11.63 2.57 -19.26
CA ALA A 24 12.47 3.70 -19.63
C ALA A 24 11.61 4.64 -20.49
N LEU A 25 10.91 5.56 -19.84
CA LEU A 25 10.15 6.64 -20.47
C LEU A 25 11.12 7.70 -21.00
N ALA A 26 11.87 7.35 -22.04
CA ALA A 26 12.72 8.29 -22.76
C ALA A 26 11.93 8.87 -23.96
N GLY A 27 11.43 10.10 -23.81
CA GLY A 27 11.34 11.07 -24.91
C GLY A 27 10.30 10.86 -26.03
N CYS A 28 9.34 9.95 -25.90
CA CYS A 28 8.11 9.95 -26.70
C CYS A 28 6.94 10.04 -25.72
N GLY A 29 5.94 10.89 -26.02
CA GLY A 29 4.80 11.18 -25.14
C GLY A 29 4.37 9.94 -24.36
N ALA A 30 4.59 9.96 -23.04
CA ALA A 30 4.36 8.83 -22.19
C ALA A 30 2.88 8.46 -22.31
N LEU A 31 2.61 7.31 -22.93
CA LEU A 31 1.26 6.76 -22.96
C LEU A 31 0.90 6.50 -21.50
N ILE A 32 -0.04 7.28 -20.96
CA ILE A 32 -0.59 7.02 -19.63
C ILE A 32 -1.21 5.62 -19.71
N PRO A 33 -0.74 4.66 -18.91
CA PRO A 33 -1.26 3.30 -18.97
C PRO A 33 -2.75 3.31 -18.65
N SER A 34 -3.58 2.65 -19.47
CA SER A 34 -5.01 2.50 -19.21
C SER A 34 -5.22 1.78 -17.88
N SER A 35 -6.25 2.17 -17.13
CA SER A 35 -6.59 1.46 -15.88
C SER A 35 -6.86 -0.02 -16.16
N GLY A 36 -6.33 -0.91 -15.30
CA GLY A 36 -6.51 -2.36 -15.45
C GLY A 36 -5.38 -3.19 -14.88
N GLU A 37 -5.52 -4.51 -15.03
CA GLU A 37 -4.53 -5.52 -14.63
C GLU A 37 -3.70 -5.96 -15.83
N VAL A 38 -2.38 -6.12 -15.63
CA VAL A 38 -1.46 -6.75 -16.57
C VAL A 38 -0.75 -7.90 -15.87
N THR A 39 -0.84 -9.11 -16.41
CA THR A 39 -0.07 -10.27 -15.91
C THR A 39 1.37 -10.18 -16.40
N ASN A 40 2.31 -10.26 -15.45
CA ASN A 40 3.74 -10.23 -15.70
C ASN A 40 4.30 -11.64 -15.93
N SER A 41 5.45 -11.74 -16.59
CA SER A 41 6.09 -13.03 -16.88
C SER A 41 6.66 -13.75 -15.64
N ASP A 42 6.78 -13.05 -14.52
CA ASP A 42 7.32 -13.56 -13.25
C ASP A 42 6.23 -14.15 -12.33
N GLY A 43 4.99 -14.26 -12.81
CA GLY A 43 3.88 -14.77 -12.00
C GLY A 43 3.25 -13.74 -11.06
N THR A 44 3.50 -12.45 -11.28
CA THR A 44 2.79 -11.35 -10.62
C THR A 44 1.78 -10.69 -11.57
N LYS A 45 0.95 -9.80 -11.03
CA LYS A 45 0.11 -8.86 -11.78
C LYS A 45 0.43 -7.45 -11.36
N THR A 46 0.36 -6.51 -12.28
CA THR A 46 0.40 -5.07 -11.99
C THR A 46 -0.97 -4.47 -12.24
N TYR A 47 -1.52 -3.81 -11.23
CA TYR A 47 -2.71 -2.98 -11.34
C TYR A 47 -2.31 -1.52 -11.52
N THR A 48 -2.93 -0.85 -12.48
CA THR A 48 -2.78 0.58 -12.73
C THR A 48 -4.11 1.28 -12.46
N SER A 49 -4.09 2.34 -11.66
CA SER A 49 -5.22 3.23 -11.47
C SER A 49 -4.93 4.61 -12.03
N GLN A 50 -5.52 4.95 -13.19
CA GLN A 50 -5.38 6.30 -13.76
C GLN A 50 -6.06 7.36 -12.88
N LYS A 51 -7.24 7.02 -12.35
CA LYS A 51 -8.02 7.91 -11.48
C LYS A 51 -7.21 8.42 -10.29
N TYR A 52 -6.36 7.57 -9.73
CA TYR A 52 -5.57 7.89 -8.53
C TYR A 52 -4.07 8.01 -8.83
N GLY A 53 -3.64 7.91 -10.09
CA GLY A 53 -2.25 8.13 -10.48
C GLY A 53 -1.24 7.16 -9.87
N PHE A 54 -1.59 5.88 -9.68
CA PHE A 54 -0.67 4.89 -9.11
C PHE A 54 -0.67 3.55 -9.85
N ALA A 55 0.43 2.82 -9.70
CA ALA A 55 0.55 1.41 -10.07
C ALA A 55 1.08 0.59 -8.90
N LEU A 56 0.60 -0.65 -8.78
CA LEU A 56 0.98 -1.60 -7.73
C LEU A 56 1.09 -3.01 -8.31
N THR A 57 2.17 -3.71 -7.99
CA THR A 57 2.35 -5.13 -8.33
C THR A 57 1.94 -6.02 -7.15
N TYR A 58 1.38 -7.19 -7.44
CA TYR A 58 0.89 -8.14 -6.44
C TYR A 58 0.85 -9.57 -7.01
N PRO A 59 0.74 -10.62 -6.18
CA PRO A 59 0.72 -12.01 -6.67
C PRO A 59 -0.44 -12.30 -7.62
N ASN A 60 -0.20 -13.09 -8.68
CA ASN A 60 -1.18 -13.30 -9.77
C ASN A 60 -2.41 -14.11 -9.36
N ASP A 61 -2.32 -14.90 -8.29
CA ASP A 61 -3.42 -15.69 -7.74
C ASP A 61 -4.35 -14.88 -6.83
N TRP A 62 -4.00 -13.63 -6.51
CA TRP A 62 -4.83 -12.76 -5.71
C TRP A 62 -5.95 -12.12 -6.53
N LEU A 63 -7.02 -11.79 -5.83
CA LEU A 63 -8.20 -11.15 -6.38
C LEU A 63 -8.17 -9.66 -6.05
N LEU A 64 -8.29 -8.83 -7.07
CA LEU A 64 -8.60 -7.41 -6.92
C LEU A 64 -10.11 -7.26 -6.69
N GLU A 65 -10.47 -6.57 -5.62
CA GLU A 65 -11.83 -6.17 -5.29
C GLU A 65 -11.89 -4.64 -5.31
N ASP A 66 -12.68 -4.10 -6.24
CA ASP A 66 -12.94 -2.66 -6.33
C ASP A 66 -14.04 -2.26 -5.34
N GLN A 67 -13.73 -1.27 -4.49
CA GLN A 67 -14.63 -0.57 -3.58
C GLN A 67 -15.35 -1.38 -2.48
N ASP A 68 -15.60 -0.69 -1.36
CA ASP A 68 -16.44 -1.09 -0.22
C ASP A 68 -15.99 -2.31 0.61
N VAL A 69 -14.73 -2.69 0.44
CA VAL A 69 -14.10 -3.72 1.24
C VAL A 69 -13.70 -3.12 2.59
N ASN A 70 -14.21 -3.67 3.70
CA ASN A 70 -14.04 -3.19 5.10
C ASN A 70 -14.84 -1.92 5.47
N GLY A 71 -16.09 -1.80 5.03
CA GLY A 71 -16.97 -0.70 5.45
C GLY A 71 -16.57 0.64 4.85
N GLY A 72 -16.19 0.63 3.57
CA GLY A 72 -15.98 1.83 2.75
C GLY A 72 -14.69 2.61 3.00
N ARG A 73 -13.70 2.03 3.67
CA ARG A 73 -12.48 2.79 4.03
C ARG A 73 -11.36 2.71 2.99
N ALA A 74 -11.16 1.58 2.29
CA ALA A 74 -10.11 1.42 1.29
C ALA A 74 -10.68 1.57 -0.13
N GLU A 75 -9.94 2.24 -1.01
CA GLU A 75 -10.27 2.38 -2.43
C GLU A 75 -10.06 1.05 -3.18
N PHE A 76 -9.02 0.29 -2.80
CA PHE A 76 -8.67 -0.98 -3.41
C PHE A 76 -8.32 -2.03 -2.36
N ALA A 77 -8.76 -3.27 -2.59
CA ALA A 77 -8.32 -4.43 -1.83
C ALA A 77 -7.81 -5.53 -2.77
N PHE A 78 -6.63 -6.06 -2.47
CA PHE A 78 -6.04 -7.20 -3.15
C PHE A 78 -6.00 -8.34 -2.14
N ARG A 79 -6.83 -9.36 -2.34
CA ARG A 79 -6.99 -10.47 -1.37
C ARG A 79 -6.28 -11.71 -1.86
N SER A 80 -5.55 -12.37 -0.96
CA SER A 80 -5.04 -13.71 -1.27
C SER A 80 -6.19 -14.71 -1.42
N PRO A 81 -5.98 -15.81 -2.14
CA PRO A 81 -6.84 -16.97 -2.03
C PRO A 81 -7.00 -17.37 -0.56
N THR A 82 -8.23 -17.68 -0.15
CA THR A 82 -8.48 -18.26 1.17
C THR A 82 -7.99 -19.70 1.15
N GLU A 83 -6.82 -19.96 1.73
CA GLU A 83 -6.42 -21.34 2.05
C GLU A 83 -7.23 -21.83 3.26
N SER A 84 -7.75 -23.05 3.18
CA SER A 84 -8.64 -23.63 4.19
C SER A 84 -8.03 -23.57 5.59
N GLY A 85 -8.56 -22.69 6.43
CA GLY A 85 -8.18 -22.55 7.84
C GLY A 85 -7.40 -21.27 8.18
N HIS A 86 -6.81 -20.59 7.20
CA HIS A 86 -6.09 -19.34 7.44
C HIS A 86 -7.00 -18.14 7.24
N ARG A 87 -6.92 -17.20 8.19
CA ARG A 87 -7.80 -16.03 8.23
C ARG A 87 -7.13 -14.88 7.51
N PHE A 88 -7.82 -14.42 6.47
CA PHE A 88 -7.67 -13.14 5.77
C PHE A 88 -6.24 -12.61 5.57
N PHE A 89 -5.81 -12.56 4.32
CA PHE A 89 -4.60 -11.83 3.93
C PHE A 89 -4.93 -10.89 2.77
N GLY A 90 -4.46 -9.66 2.85
CA GLY A 90 -4.64 -8.73 1.75
C GLY A 90 -3.85 -7.44 1.87
N VAL A 91 -3.70 -6.82 0.71
CA VAL A 91 -3.20 -5.46 0.57
C VAL A 91 -4.37 -4.52 0.42
N TYR A 92 -4.32 -3.40 1.13
CA TYR A 92 -5.28 -2.32 1.04
C TYR A 92 -4.58 -1.05 0.63
N VAL A 93 -5.17 -0.34 -0.32
CA VAL A 93 -4.70 0.97 -0.73
C VAL A 93 -5.77 1.99 -0.37
N TYR A 94 -5.36 2.93 0.47
CA TYR A 94 -6.12 4.08 0.91
C TYR A 94 -5.62 5.33 0.17
N VAL A 95 -6.52 6.15 -0.34
CA VAL A 95 -6.20 7.39 -1.04
C VAL A 95 -6.97 8.54 -0.39
N GLU A 96 -6.24 9.34 0.38
CA GLU A 96 -6.81 10.47 1.10
C GLU A 96 -6.48 11.77 0.37
N ASN A 97 -7.47 12.65 0.21
CA ASN A 97 -7.19 14.05 -0.10
C ASN A 97 -6.47 14.68 1.11
N ASN A 98 -5.41 15.42 0.82
CA ASN A 98 -4.54 15.99 1.81
C ASN A 98 -4.67 17.53 1.81
N PRO A 99 -5.72 18.09 2.46
CA PRO A 99 -5.99 19.53 2.42
C PRO A 99 -4.95 20.35 3.18
N LEU A 100 -4.14 19.69 4.01
CA LEU A 100 -3.01 20.25 4.70
C LEU A 100 -1.76 19.73 3.99
N GLU A 101 -0.79 20.57 3.65
CA GLU A 101 0.47 20.17 3.02
C GLU A 101 1.37 19.37 3.98
N PHE A 102 0.90 18.25 4.51
CA PHE A 102 1.68 17.37 5.35
C PHE A 102 2.85 16.78 4.56
N SER A 103 4.01 16.72 5.21
CA SER A 103 5.10 15.88 4.72
C SER A 103 4.76 14.40 4.91
N TRP A 104 5.49 13.53 4.21
CA TRP A 104 5.29 12.08 4.36
C TRP A 104 5.61 11.62 5.79
N GLU A 105 6.57 12.26 6.48
CA GLU A 105 6.89 12.00 7.90
C GLU A 105 5.70 12.33 8.78
N GLN A 106 5.10 13.52 8.62
CA GLN A 106 3.95 13.96 9.41
C GLN A 106 2.73 13.05 9.20
N LYS A 107 2.47 12.63 7.96
CA LYS A 107 1.40 11.67 7.65
C LYS A 107 1.67 10.29 8.23
N SER A 108 2.92 9.84 8.20
CA SER A 108 3.33 8.57 8.82
C SER A 108 3.15 8.59 10.34
N ASP A 109 3.57 9.68 11.01
CA ASP A 109 3.44 9.83 12.45
C ASP A 109 1.98 9.97 12.89
N PHE A 110 1.16 10.70 12.11
CA PHE A 110 -0.27 10.78 12.33
C PHE A 110 -0.93 9.40 12.28
N PHE A 111 -0.64 8.60 11.25
CA PHE A 111 -1.20 7.26 11.14
C PHE A 111 -0.68 6.34 12.24
N LEU A 112 0.61 6.39 12.58
CA LEU A 112 1.15 5.62 13.70
C LEU A 112 0.43 5.94 15.01
N SER A 113 0.16 7.23 15.27
CA SER A 113 -0.61 7.66 16.44
C SER A 113 -2.04 7.11 16.42
N ASP A 114 -2.70 7.09 15.26
CA ASP A 114 -4.06 6.55 15.12
C ASP A 114 -4.12 5.04 15.38
N VAL A 115 -3.23 4.26 14.76
CA VAL A 115 -3.22 2.80 14.92
C VAL A 115 -2.82 2.37 16.32
N THR A 116 -1.84 3.04 16.93
CA THR A 116 -1.41 2.72 18.32
C THR A 116 -2.46 3.10 19.35
N GLY A 117 -3.29 4.12 19.08
CA GLY A 117 -4.43 4.48 19.93
C GLY A 117 -5.64 3.55 19.75
N SER A 118 -5.79 2.93 18.58
CA SER A 118 -6.99 2.17 18.21
C SER A 118 -6.84 0.65 18.32
N LEU A 119 -5.62 0.11 18.20
CA LEU A 119 -5.35 -1.32 18.17
C LEU A 119 -4.74 -1.82 19.48
N SER A 120 -5.26 -2.92 20.00
CA SER A 120 -4.80 -3.53 21.24
C SER A 120 -3.45 -4.23 21.04
N GLU A 121 -2.53 -4.02 21.98
CA GLU A 121 -1.21 -4.69 22.00
C GLU A 121 -0.36 -4.40 20.74
N TYR A 122 -0.55 -3.23 20.12
CA TYR A 122 0.21 -2.83 18.94
C TYR A 122 1.71 -2.73 19.26
N THR A 123 2.50 -3.56 18.59
CA THR A 123 3.93 -3.71 18.83
C THR A 123 4.69 -3.56 17.51
N ILE A 124 5.54 -2.53 17.42
CA ILE A 124 6.41 -2.33 16.26
C ILE A 124 7.56 -3.35 16.31
N LEU A 125 7.68 -4.15 15.26
CA LEU A 125 8.76 -5.11 15.04
C LEU A 125 9.96 -4.45 14.35
N SER A 126 9.69 -3.64 13.33
CA SER A 126 10.72 -2.87 12.63
C SER A 126 10.16 -1.61 11.99
N GLN A 127 11.06 -0.67 11.72
CA GLN A 127 10.80 0.60 11.05
C GLN A 127 11.97 0.89 10.12
N GLU A 128 11.67 1.25 8.87
CA GLU A 128 12.67 1.55 7.85
C GLU A 128 12.22 2.74 7.00
N ASP A 129 13.08 3.74 6.85
CA ASP A 129 12.85 4.80 5.86
C ASP A 129 13.29 4.26 4.48
N ILE A 130 12.41 4.39 3.49
CA ILE A 130 12.61 3.86 2.14
C ILE A 130 12.43 4.95 1.10
N THR A 131 13.12 4.78 -0.03
CA THR A 131 12.92 5.60 -1.23
C THR A 131 12.45 4.70 -2.37
N LEU A 132 11.24 4.93 -2.84
CA LEU A 132 10.61 4.22 -3.95
C LEU A 132 11.03 4.82 -5.31
N PRO A 133 10.74 4.13 -6.43
CA PRO A 133 10.98 4.68 -7.75
C PRO A 133 10.35 6.08 -7.93
N GLY A 134 11.05 6.96 -8.65
CA GLY A 134 10.65 8.36 -8.77
C GLY A 134 11.08 9.25 -7.59
N GLY A 135 11.85 8.73 -6.64
CA GLY A 135 12.37 9.51 -5.51
C GLY A 135 11.33 9.75 -4.40
N LEU A 136 10.26 8.98 -4.37
CA LEU A 136 9.22 9.08 -3.35
C LEU A 136 9.74 8.51 -2.05
N ASN A 137 9.80 9.35 -1.02
CA ASN A 137 10.22 8.93 0.32
C ASN A 137 9.02 8.45 1.13
N SER A 138 9.26 7.44 1.95
CA SER A 138 8.27 6.87 2.84
C SER A 138 8.95 6.22 4.04
N ARG A 139 8.14 5.71 4.97
CA ARG A 139 8.57 4.84 6.04
C ARG A 139 7.71 3.59 6.06
N LEU A 140 8.38 2.46 5.99
CA LEU A 140 7.78 1.14 6.12
C LEU A 140 7.80 0.73 7.59
N TYR A 141 6.63 0.43 8.12
CA TYR A 141 6.45 -0.15 9.44
C TYR A 141 6.10 -1.62 9.30
N ASP A 142 6.63 -2.44 10.21
CA ASP A 142 6.24 -3.82 10.44
C ASP A 142 5.86 -3.94 11.91
N ALA A 143 4.64 -4.39 12.17
CA ALA A 143 4.09 -4.45 13.51
C ALA A 143 3.17 -5.65 13.68
N THR A 144 2.85 -5.97 14.93
CA THR A 144 1.83 -6.94 15.28
C THR A 144 0.83 -6.32 16.23
N PHE A 145 -0.42 -6.79 16.21
CA PHE A 145 -1.43 -6.41 17.19
C PHE A 145 -2.38 -7.56 17.47
N TRP A 146 -3.01 -7.56 18.65
CA TRP A 146 -3.99 -8.58 19.00
C TRP A 146 -5.37 -8.18 18.49
N ASN A 147 -5.94 -8.99 17.59
CA ASN A 147 -7.31 -8.79 17.12
C ASN A 147 -8.28 -9.37 18.15
N THR A 148 -8.78 -8.52 19.05
CA THR A 148 -9.71 -8.91 20.12
C THR A 148 -11.02 -9.49 19.61
N ASN A 149 -11.51 -9.05 18.45
CA ASN A 149 -12.77 -9.54 17.88
C ASN A 149 -12.68 -11.00 17.44
N ASN A 150 -11.49 -11.43 17.01
CA ASN A 150 -11.30 -12.74 16.42
C ASN A 150 -10.36 -13.67 17.22
N GLY A 151 -9.67 -13.14 18.24
CA GLY A 151 -8.81 -13.88 19.15
C GLY A 151 -7.52 -14.41 18.51
N TYR A 152 -6.86 -13.62 17.66
CA TYR A 152 -5.58 -14.00 17.05
C TYR A 152 -4.63 -12.81 16.88
N LEU A 153 -3.34 -13.11 16.76
CA LEU A 153 -2.29 -12.12 16.50
C LEU A 153 -2.26 -11.79 15.01
N VAL A 154 -2.45 -10.52 14.69
CA VAL A 154 -2.34 -9.99 13.34
C VAL A 154 -0.94 -9.43 13.16
N ARG A 155 -0.36 -9.65 11.99
CA ARG A 155 0.79 -8.88 11.53
C ARG A 155 0.37 -7.87 10.48
N HIS A 156 0.90 -6.67 10.63
CA HIS A 156 0.50 -5.47 9.94
C HIS A 156 1.75 -4.76 9.44
N LYS A 157 1.94 -4.73 8.13
CA LYS A 157 2.92 -3.87 7.49
C LYS A 157 2.23 -2.73 6.79
N TRP A 158 2.83 -1.55 6.81
CA TRP A 158 2.25 -0.43 6.10
C TRP A 158 3.28 0.64 5.79
N MET A 159 2.97 1.46 4.78
CA MET A 159 3.73 2.64 4.43
C MET A 159 2.79 3.78 4.01
N THR A 160 3.26 5.01 4.15
CA THR A 160 2.53 6.21 3.74
C THR A 160 3.34 7.04 2.77
N LEU A 161 2.71 7.44 1.68
CA LEU A 161 3.29 8.27 0.63
C LEU A 161 2.48 9.55 0.50
N VAL A 162 3.14 10.62 0.05
CA VAL A 162 2.49 11.89 -0.29
C VAL A 162 2.86 12.19 -1.74
N SER A 163 1.87 12.57 -2.55
CA SER A 163 2.08 12.95 -3.95
C SER A 163 3.02 14.15 -4.06
N ALA A 164 3.63 14.33 -5.24
CA ALA A 164 4.57 15.43 -5.45
C ALA A 164 3.91 16.83 -5.31
N ASP A 165 2.65 16.95 -5.71
CA ASP A 165 1.80 18.14 -5.51
C ASP A 165 1.29 18.27 -4.06
N LYS A 166 1.52 17.25 -3.22
CA LYS A 166 1.03 17.09 -1.85
C LYS A 166 -0.48 17.09 -1.68
N GLU A 167 -1.26 17.07 -2.75
CA GLU A 167 -2.72 17.10 -2.68
C GLU A 167 -3.33 15.76 -2.28
N SER A 168 -2.58 14.66 -2.46
CA SER A 168 -3.03 13.31 -2.14
C SER A 168 -2.00 12.60 -1.27
N SER A 169 -2.48 11.80 -0.33
CA SER A 169 -1.65 10.85 0.41
C SER A 169 -2.18 9.44 0.20
N TYR A 170 -1.25 8.50 0.07
CA TYR A 170 -1.53 7.09 -0.15
C TYR A 170 -1.07 6.34 1.07
N ARG A 171 -1.91 5.45 1.59
CA ARG A 171 -1.52 4.50 2.62
C ARG A 171 -1.71 3.10 2.05
N ILE A 172 -0.64 2.32 2.10
CA ILE A 172 -0.64 0.94 1.64
C ILE A 172 -0.48 0.08 2.89
N GLU A 173 -1.42 -0.83 3.12
CA GLU A 173 -1.40 -1.73 4.26
C GLU A 173 -1.41 -3.18 3.78
N LEU A 174 -0.60 -4.01 4.40
CA LEU A 174 -0.60 -5.45 4.26
C LEU A 174 -0.94 -6.06 5.61
N VAL A 175 -2.07 -6.75 5.67
CA VAL A 175 -2.65 -7.28 6.91
C VAL A 175 -2.89 -8.76 6.75
N GLY A 176 -2.53 -9.54 7.77
CA GLY A 176 -3.00 -10.90 7.90
C GLY A 176 -2.58 -11.61 9.17
N ASP A 177 -3.00 -12.87 9.31
CA ASP A 177 -2.67 -13.71 10.45
C ASP A 177 -1.15 -13.91 10.58
N ASN A 178 -0.59 -13.69 11.77
CA ASN A 178 0.83 -13.86 12.02
C ASN A 178 1.34 -15.29 11.73
N GLU A 179 0.50 -16.32 11.86
CA GLU A 179 0.87 -17.68 11.46
C GLU A 179 1.09 -17.78 9.94
N TRP A 180 0.23 -17.13 9.16
CA TRP A 180 0.36 -17.07 7.70
C TRP A 180 1.70 -16.45 7.27
N TYR A 181 2.12 -15.39 7.96
CA TYR A 181 3.43 -14.75 7.74
C TYR A 181 4.63 -15.68 7.98
N THR A 182 4.45 -16.75 8.76
CA THR A 182 5.51 -17.73 9.02
C THR A 182 5.56 -18.80 7.93
N ILE A 183 4.42 -19.08 7.29
CA ILE A 183 4.25 -20.15 6.30
C ILE A 183 4.61 -19.67 4.90
N HIS A 184 4.16 -18.48 4.53
CA HIS A 184 4.40 -17.92 3.21
C HIS A 184 5.67 -17.07 3.23
N ASP A 185 6.48 -17.15 2.15
CA ASP A 185 7.70 -16.34 2.00
C ASP A 185 7.33 -14.87 1.80
N PHE A 186 7.04 -14.21 2.91
CA PHE A 186 6.51 -12.87 2.96
C PHE A 186 7.48 -11.84 2.36
N GLY A 187 8.78 -12.16 2.32
CA GLY A 187 9.76 -11.33 1.62
C GLY A 187 9.40 -11.13 0.16
N THR A 188 8.85 -12.15 -0.51
CA THR A 188 8.42 -12.04 -1.92
C THR A 188 7.19 -11.15 -2.09
N VAL A 189 6.23 -11.22 -1.16
CA VAL A 189 5.04 -10.37 -1.19
C VAL A 189 5.39 -8.92 -0.88
N ASP A 190 6.27 -8.68 0.10
CA ASP A 190 6.76 -7.34 0.45
C ASP A 190 7.39 -6.64 -0.74
N GLU A 191 8.27 -7.35 -1.46
CA GLU A 191 8.94 -6.81 -2.63
C GLU A 191 7.95 -6.57 -3.77
N ALA A 192 7.03 -7.52 -4.00
CA ALA A 192 6.00 -7.37 -5.00
C ALA A 192 5.09 -6.17 -4.69
N VAL A 193 4.73 -5.91 -3.43
CA VAL A 193 3.75 -4.89 -3.06
C VAL A 193 4.40 -3.55 -2.77
N PHE A 194 5.18 -3.44 -1.70
CA PHE A 194 5.65 -2.15 -1.22
C PHE A 194 6.71 -1.54 -2.14
N LYS A 195 7.67 -2.35 -2.61
CA LYS A 195 8.76 -1.85 -3.46
C LYS A 195 8.31 -1.58 -4.91
N SER A 196 7.20 -2.15 -5.35
CA SER A 196 6.70 -1.93 -6.71
C SER A 196 5.79 -0.69 -6.83
N PHE A 197 5.30 -0.17 -5.72
CA PHE A 197 4.34 0.93 -5.73
C PHE A 197 4.97 2.17 -6.37
N GLN A 198 4.27 2.72 -7.35
CA GLN A 198 4.71 3.86 -8.14
C GLN A 198 3.58 4.88 -8.26
N LEU A 199 3.94 6.16 -8.19
CA LEU A 199 3.05 7.25 -8.56
C LEU A 199 3.44 7.75 -9.96
N PHE A 200 2.45 8.08 -10.78
CA PHE A 200 2.65 8.71 -12.08
C PHE A 200 1.80 9.98 -12.22
N GLY A 201 2.34 10.93 -12.99
CA GLY A 201 1.96 12.34 -12.97
C GLY A 201 0.62 12.70 -13.60
N GLU A 202 0.04 13.75 -13.02
CA GLU A 202 -1.25 14.43 -13.21
C GLU A 202 -2.49 13.53 -13.23
N LYS A 203 -3.29 13.63 -12.15
CA LYS A 203 -4.70 13.22 -12.18
C LYS A 203 -5.29 13.80 -13.45
N GLU A 204 -5.86 12.96 -14.32
CA GLU A 204 -6.85 13.50 -15.24
C GLU A 204 -7.92 14.14 -14.35
N ASP A 205 -8.15 15.45 -14.53
CA ASP A 205 -9.35 16.10 -14.03
C ASP A 205 -10.51 15.24 -14.51
N GLY A 206 -11.02 14.37 -13.64
CA GLY A 206 -12.14 13.50 -13.96
C GLY A 206 -13.24 14.36 -14.58
N PRO A 207 -13.99 13.85 -15.57
CA PRO A 207 -14.86 14.66 -16.42
C PRO A 207 -15.61 15.65 -15.53
N SER A 208 -15.28 16.93 -15.70
CA SER A 208 -15.83 18.00 -14.87
C SER A 208 -17.33 17.78 -14.83
N SER A 209 -17.90 17.50 -13.65
CA SER A 209 -19.32 17.26 -13.51
C SER A 209 -20.03 18.36 -14.29
N PRO A 210 -20.92 18.01 -15.25
CA PRO A 210 -21.57 19.02 -16.07
C PRO A 210 -22.18 20.06 -15.12
N PRO A 211 -22.03 21.36 -15.41
CA PRO A 211 -22.59 22.40 -14.56
C PRO A 211 -24.07 22.09 -14.33
N PRO A 212 -24.59 22.28 -13.11
CA PRO A 212 -25.97 21.97 -12.81
C PRO A 212 -26.87 22.64 -13.85
N SER A 213 -27.71 21.84 -14.52
CA SER A 213 -28.65 22.33 -15.52
C SER A 213 -29.46 23.45 -14.89
N ASP A 214 -29.33 24.67 -15.44
CA ASP A 214 -30.08 25.82 -14.96
C ASP A 214 -31.59 25.51 -15.07
N PRO A 215 -32.33 25.41 -13.95
CA PRO A 215 -33.76 25.12 -13.98
C PRO A 215 -34.59 26.31 -14.52
N GLY A 216 -33.95 27.40 -14.94
CA GLY A 216 -34.59 28.68 -15.25
C GLY A 216 -34.86 29.03 -16.71
N GLN A 217 -34.80 28.09 -17.67
CA GLN A 217 -35.24 28.37 -19.06
C GLN A 217 -36.41 27.47 -19.47
N SER A 218 -37.62 27.99 -19.25
CA SER A 218 -38.88 27.54 -19.83
C SER A 218 -39.64 28.73 -20.39
#